data_AF-A0A3B0YQI3-F1
#
_entry.id   AF-A0A3B0YQI3-F1
#
_cell.length_a   1.000
_cell.length_b   1.000
_cell.length_c   1.000
_cell.angle_alpha   90.00
_cell.angle_beta   90.00
_cell.angle_gamma   90.00
#
_symmetry.space_group_name_H-M   'P 1'
#
loop_
_entity.id
_entity.type
_entity.pdbx_description
1 polymer ?
#
loop_
_entity_poly.entity_id
_entity_poly.type
_entity_poly.pdbx_seq_one_letter_code
_entity_poly.pdbx_strand_id
1 'polypeptide(L)'
;MDRTTETEKQQKNDLLERNRIHYQWVLGSIRRLRFFFCGLVFAMLSFALQYRVESSNKLVLSIEVMSWILLAVAGYLSLRDCGGFTEDLNEDTFIGLSPKLRKIMWWCFLGAIILLILAKGINSFVSSKADTHNKTLKRDAA
;
A
#
# COMPACT_ATOMS: atom_id res chain seq x y z
N MET A 1 18.88 12.74 55.88
CA MET A 1 18.08 12.18 54.77
C MET A 1 17.90 13.32 53.78
N ASP A 2 18.53 13.19 52.61
CA ASP A 2 18.87 14.32 51.75
C ASP A 2 17.72 14.62 50.77
N ARG A 3 16.98 15.70 51.02
CA ARG A 3 15.76 16.07 50.28
C ARG A 3 16.00 16.22 48.77
N THR A 4 17.23 16.52 48.36
CA THR A 4 17.67 16.63 46.96
C THR A 4 17.51 15.32 46.19
N THR A 5 17.76 14.18 46.83
CA THR A 5 17.71 12.86 46.16
C THR A 5 16.29 12.35 45.89
N GLU A 6 15.29 12.80 46.65
CA GLU A 6 13.89 12.43 46.44
C GLU A 6 13.29 13.21 45.26
N THR A 7 13.62 14.50 45.12
CA THR A 7 13.16 15.34 44.02
C THR A 7 13.70 14.88 42.66
N GLU A 8 14.98 14.47 42.59
CA GLU A 8 15.59 13.95 41.36
C GLU A 8 14.93 12.63 40.91
N LYS A 9 14.62 11.74 41.86
CA LYS A 9 13.92 10.48 41.56
C LYS A 9 12.50 10.74 41.05
N GLN A 10 11.80 11.69 41.65
CA GLN A 10 10.45 12.05 41.24
C GLN A 10 10.42 12.68 39.85
N GLN A 11 11.33 13.61 39.55
CA GLN A 11 11.48 14.18 38.20
C GLN A 11 11.81 13.12 37.14
N LYS A 12 12.66 12.15 37.48
CA LYS A 12 12.99 11.04 36.56
C LYS A 12 11.78 10.15 36.28
N ASN A 13 10.96 9.86 37.29
CA ASN A 13 9.73 9.09 37.12
C ASN A 13 8.71 9.84 36.25
N ASP A 14 8.50 11.13 36.48
CA ASP A 14 7.58 11.96 35.68
C ASP A 14 8.04 12.03 34.20
N LEU A 15 9.34 12.13 33.95
CA LEU A 15 9.90 12.08 32.59
C LEU A 15 9.67 10.71 31.93
N LEU A 16 9.82 9.61 32.67
CA LEU A 16 9.56 8.26 32.16
C LEU A 16 8.08 8.05 31.83
N GLU A 17 7.18 8.52 32.69
CA GLU A 17 5.73 8.43 32.45
C GLU A 17 5.31 9.23 31.23
N ARG A 18 5.78 10.48 31.09
CA ARG A 18 5.51 11.31 29.92
C ARG A 18 6.02 10.65 28.63
N ASN A 19 7.23 10.08 28.66
CA ASN A 19 7.76 9.34 27.52
C ASN A 19 6.89 8.13 27.17
N ARG A 20 6.41 7.38 28.17
CA ARG A 20 5.52 6.21 27.93
C ARG A 20 4.23 6.61 27.21
N ILE A 21 3.61 7.72 27.61
CA ILE A 21 2.40 8.25 26.97
C ILE A 21 2.68 8.60 25.51
N HIS A 22 3.80 9.26 25.23
CA HIS A 22 4.20 9.58 23.85
C HIS A 22 4.43 8.32 23.01
N TYR A 23 5.10 7.31 23.57
CA TYR A 23 5.30 6.03 22.88
C TYR A 23 3.98 5.34 22.54
N GLN A 24 3.02 5.28 23.48
CA GLN A 24 1.70 4.70 23.23
C GLN A 24 0.94 5.45 22.14
N TRP A 25 1.00 6.78 22.13
CA TRP A 25 0.40 7.61 21.07
C TRP A 25 1.00 7.33 19.69
N VAL A 26 2.32 7.23 19.61
CA VAL A 26 3.03 6.92 18.36
C VAL A 26 2.67 5.52 17.87
N LEU A 27 2.65 4.52 18.75
CA LEU A 27 2.28 3.15 18.41
C LEU A 27 0.82 3.06 17.91
N GLY A 28 -0.10 3.77 18.57
CA GLY A 28 -1.49 3.86 18.14
C GLY A 28 -1.65 4.49 16.75
N SER A 29 -0.88 5.54 16.48
CA SER A 29 -0.87 6.23 15.17
C SER A 29 -0.33 5.32 14.06
N ILE A 30 0.76 4.59 14.34
CA ILE A 30 1.35 3.63 13.41
C ILE A 30 0.35 2.51 13.08
N ARG A 31 -0.39 2.00 14.07
CA ARG A 31 -1.41 0.97 13.83
C ARG A 31 -2.51 1.47 12.88
N ARG A 32 -3.04 2.68 13.12
CA ARG A 32 -4.05 3.28 12.24
C ARG A 32 -3.53 3.48 10.81
N LEU A 33 -2.29 3.91 10.66
CA LEU A 33 -1.65 4.06 9.35
C LEU A 33 -1.54 2.73 8.59
N ARG A 34 -1.22 1.62 9.29
CA ARG A 34 -1.16 0.28 8.68
C ARG A 34 -2.53 -0.18 8.18
N PHE A 35 -3.57 0.01 8.98
CA PHE A 35 -4.95 -0.30 8.54
C PHE A 35 -5.39 0.58 7.36
N PHE A 36 -5.06 1.87 7.39
CA PHE A 36 -5.31 2.77 6.27
C PHE A 36 -4.61 2.29 4.99
N PHE A 37 -3.34 1.90 5.09
CA PHE A 37 -2.59 1.35 3.96
C PHE A 37 -3.22 0.06 3.43
N CYS A 38 -3.62 -0.86 4.32
CA CYS A 38 -4.35 -2.06 3.94
C CYS A 38 -5.61 -1.72 3.14
N GLY A 39 -6.45 -0.81 3.64
CA GLY A 39 -7.63 -0.32 2.92
C GLY A 39 -7.29 0.31 1.57
N LEU A 40 -6.22 1.10 1.49
CA LEU A 40 -5.76 1.74 0.25
C LEU A 40 -5.35 0.71 -0.80
N VAL A 41 -4.65 -0.36 -0.42
CA VAL A 41 -4.26 -1.44 -1.35
C VAL A 41 -5.51 -2.14 -1.90
N PHE A 42 -6.50 -2.46 -1.06
CA PHE A 42 -7.75 -3.07 -1.50
C PHE A 42 -8.59 -2.12 -2.37
N ALA A 43 -8.63 -0.83 -2.06
CA ALA A 43 -9.29 0.16 -2.88
C ALA A 43 -8.66 0.24 -4.28
N MET A 44 -7.32 0.24 -4.36
CA MET A 44 -6.59 0.22 -5.63
C MET A 44 -6.83 -1.06 -6.42
N LEU A 45 -6.83 -2.23 -5.75
CA LEU A 45 -7.14 -3.50 -6.40
C LEU A 45 -8.57 -3.54 -6.95
N SER A 46 -9.55 -3.08 -6.16
CA SER A 46 -10.95 -2.97 -6.59
C SER A 46 -11.09 -2.05 -7.80
N PHE A 47 -10.44 -0.89 -7.77
CA PHE A 47 -10.40 0.04 -8.89
C PHE A 47 -9.75 -0.59 -10.13
N ALA A 48 -8.63 -1.31 -9.97
CA ALA A 48 -7.95 -1.97 -11.07
C ALA A 48 -8.81 -3.06 -11.74
N LEU A 49 -9.62 -3.78 -10.96
CA LEU A 49 -10.55 -4.79 -11.49
C LEU A 49 -11.77 -4.16 -12.19
N GLN A 50 -12.30 -3.06 -11.67
CA GLN A 50 -13.44 -2.35 -12.26
C GLN A 50 -13.06 -1.67 -13.60
N TYR A 51 -11.87 -1.08 -13.68
CA TYR A 51 -11.41 -0.34 -14.86
C TYR A 51 -10.38 -1.14 -15.66
N ARG A 52 -10.80 -2.33 -16.09
CA ARG A 52 -9.99 -3.22 -16.92
C ARG A 52 -9.66 -2.58 -18.27
N VAL A 53 -8.45 -2.81 -18.75
CA VAL A 53 -7.99 -2.34 -20.06
C VAL A 53 -8.56 -3.26 -21.17
N GLU A 54 -9.49 -2.73 -21.95
CA GLU A 54 -9.95 -3.38 -23.18
C GLU A 54 -8.89 -3.21 -24.28
N SER A 55 -8.04 -4.22 -24.43
CA SER A 55 -6.99 -4.27 -25.47
C SER A 55 -6.97 -5.63 -26.13
N SER A 56 -6.76 -5.66 -27.45
CA SER A 56 -6.53 -6.91 -28.20
C SER A 56 -5.10 -7.44 -28.01
N ASN A 57 -4.19 -6.62 -27.47
CA ASN A 57 -2.80 -7.00 -27.27
C ASN A 57 -2.63 -7.86 -26.02
N LYS A 58 -2.27 -9.13 -26.23
CA LYS A 58 -2.01 -10.12 -25.17
C LYS A 58 -0.96 -9.64 -24.15
N LEU A 59 0.04 -8.85 -24.58
CA LEU A 59 1.07 -8.33 -23.68
C LEU A 59 0.48 -7.36 -22.65
N VAL A 60 -0.37 -6.42 -23.07
CA VAL A 60 -1.01 -5.44 -22.17
C VAL A 60 -1.87 -6.16 -21.13
N LEU A 61 -2.64 -7.15 -21.57
CA LEU A 61 -3.48 -7.96 -20.70
C LEU A 61 -2.66 -8.78 -19.70
N SER A 62 -1.51 -9.34 -20.11
CA SER A 62 -0.62 -10.07 -19.21
C SER A 62 0.02 -9.18 -18.14
N ILE A 63 0.41 -7.95 -18.50
CA ILE A 63 0.98 -6.96 -17.58
C ILE A 63 -0.10 -6.54 -16.56
N GLU A 64 -1.32 -6.31 -17.03
CA GLU A 64 -2.46 -5.97 -16.19
C GLU A 64 -2.76 -7.10 -15.18
N VAL A 65 -2.91 -8.34 -15.62
CA VAL A 65 -3.16 -9.47 -14.73
C VAL A 65 -2.01 -9.66 -13.73
N MET A 66 -0.76 -9.53 -14.16
CA MET A 66 0.39 -9.60 -13.27
C MET A 66 0.33 -8.51 -12.19
N SER A 67 -0.05 -7.29 -12.56
CA SER A 67 -0.22 -6.19 -11.60
C SER A 67 -1.30 -6.48 -10.56
N TRP A 68 -2.41 -7.12 -10.95
CA TRP A 68 -3.47 -7.52 -10.03
C TRP A 68 -2.99 -8.58 -9.04
N ILE A 69 -2.20 -9.56 -9.51
CA ILE A 69 -1.60 -10.58 -8.65
C ILE A 69 -0.65 -9.92 -7.64
N LEU A 70 0.20 -8.99 -8.06
CA LEU A 70 1.09 -8.25 -7.15
C LEU A 70 0.30 -7.42 -6.12
N LEU A 71 -0.78 -6.75 -6.52
CA LEU A 71 -1.66 -6.03 -5.61
C LEU A 71 -2.36 -6.96 -4.63
N ALA A 72 -2.82 -8.13 -5.07
CA ALA A 72 -3.44 -9.13 -4.20
C ALA A 72 -2.45 -9.67 -3.17
N VAL A 73 -1.21 -9.96 -3.57
CA VAL A 73 -0.12 -10.36 -2.65
C VAL A 73 0.20 -9.22 -1.67
N ALA A 74 0.30 -7.98 -2.14
CA ALA A 74 0.52 -6.83 -1.28
C ALA A 74 -0.63 -6.62 -0.28
N GLY A 75 -1.88 -6.82 -0.71
CA GLY A 75 -3.07 -6.73 0.13
C GLY A 75 -3.12 -7.84 1.19
N TYR A 76 -2.74 -9.06 0.82
CA TYR A 76 -2.61 -10.15 1.78
C TYR A 76 -1.50 -9.89 2.82
N LEU A 77 -0.34 -9.38 2.37
CA LEU A 77 0.76 -9.03 3.27
C LEU A 77 0.42 -7.85 4.19
N SER A 78 -0.32 -6.85 3.70
CA SER A 78 -0.75 -5.71 4.50
C SER A 78 -1.78 -6.12 5.56
N LEU A 79 -2.70 -7.02 5.21
CA LEU A 79 -3.63 -7.62 6.17
C LEU A 79 -2.88 -8.40 7.27
N ARG A 80 -1.84 -9.16 6.91
CA ARG A 80 -0.97 -9.82 7.89
C ARG A 80 -0.17 -8.83 8.75
N ASP A 81 0.31 -7.72 8.21
CA ASP A 81 1.03 -6.69 8.99
C ASP A 81 0.11 -5.94 9.98
N CYS A 82 -1.20 -5.99 9.75
CA CYS A 82 -2.21 -5.45 10.66
C CYS A 82 -2.60 -6.41 11.80
N GLY A 83 -2.06 -7.64 11.83
CA GLY A 83 -2.41 -8.66 12.82
C GLY A 83 -3.45 -9.69 12.34
N GLY A 84 -3.84 -9.64 11.06
CA GLY A 84 -4.84 -10.54 10.49
C GLY A 84 -6.26 -10.29 11.01
N PHE A 85 -7.10 -11.33 10.96
CA PHE A 85 -8.46 -11.35 11.52
C PHE A 85 -8.53 -11.89 12.97
N THR A 86 -7.38 -12.23 13.55
CA THR A 86 -7.31 -12.78 14.91
C THR A 86 -7.55 -11.68 15.92
N GLU A 87 -8.68 -11.80 16.60
CA GLU A 87 -9.26 -10.88 17.59
C GLU A 87 -8.56 -10.94 18.96
N ASP A 88 -7.37 -11.54 19.05
CA ASP A 88 -6.59 -11.56 20.28
C ASP A 88 -5.74 -10.29 20.39
N LEU A 89 -6.39 -9.25 20.90
CA LEU A 89 -5.85 -7.97 21.36
C LEU A 89 -4.91 -8.12 22.58
N ASN A 90 -4.07 -9.15 22.62
CA ASN A 90 -2.94 -9.15 23.54
C ASN A 90 -1.90 -8.16 23.03
N GLU A 91 -1.78 -7.02 23.73
CA GLU A 91 -0.85 -5.93 23.41
C GLU A 91 0.61 -6.42 23.28
N ASP A 92 0.94 -7.54 23.93
CA ASP A 92 2.29 -8.12 23.96
C ASP A 92 2.60 -9.09 22.79
N THR A 93 1.59 -9.56 22.06
CA THR A 93 1.76 -10.49 20.91
C THR A 93 1.51 -9.83 19.56
N PHE A 94 1.61 -8.50 19.47
CA PHE A 94 1.65 -7.79 18.18
C PHE A 94 3.01 -8.01 17.48
N ILE A 95 3.32 -9.27 17.16
CA ILE A 95 4.45 -9.64 16.32
C ILE A 95 4.06 -9.25 14.89
N GLY A 96 4.29 -7.98 14.56
CA GLY A 96 4.09 -7.45 13.22
C GLY A 96 4.92 -8.21 12.18
N LEU A 97 4.69 -7.88 10.91
CA LEU A 97 5.39 -8.53 9.80
C LEU A 97 6.91 -8.33 9.93
N SER A 98 7.69 -9.36 9.58
CA SER A 98 9.15 -9.27 9.62
C SER A 98 9.65 -8.13 8.70
N PRO A 99 10.77 -7.45 9.04
CA PRO A 99 11.27 -6.32 8.26
C PRO A 99 11.50 -6.65 6.77
N LYS A 100 11.88 -7.89 6.47
CA LYS A 100 12.07 -8.39 5.10
C LYS A 100 10.75 -8.45 4.33
N LEU A 101 9.72 -9.04 4.93
CA LEU A 101 8.39 -9.13 4.32
C LEU A 101 7.76 -7.75 4.14
N ARG A 102 7.99 -6.82 5.07
CA ARG A 102 7.52 -5.44 4.92
C ARG A 102 8.15 -4.75 3.71
N LYS A 103 9.46 -4.93 3.48
CA LYS A 103 10.11 -4.43 2.26
C LYS A 103 9.49 -5.06 1.00
N ILE A 104 9.26 -6.37 1.00
CA ILE A 104 8.63 -7.07 -0.14
C ILE A 104 7.24 -6.52 -0.41
N MET A 105 6.41 -6.31 0.63
CA MET A 105 5.07 -5.72 0.49
C MET A 105 5.12 -4.36 -0.22
N TRP A 106 6.03 -3.47 0.20
CA TRP A 106 6.21 -2.16 -0.44
C TRP A 106 6.67 -2.27 -1.89
N TRP A 107 7.62 -3.17 -2.19
CA TRP A 107 8.08 -3.40 -3.55
C TRP A 107 6.99 -3.99 -4.44
N CYS A 108 6.20 -4.94 -3.94
CA CYS A 108 5.06 -5.50 -4.67
C CYS A 108 4.01 -4.43 -4.96
N PHE A 109 3.68 -3.60 -3.98
CA PHE A 109 2.71 -2.52 -4.15
C PHE A 109 3.18 -1.48 -5.17
N LEU A 110 4.42 -0.98 -5.04
CA LEU A 110 4.98 0.01 -5.96
C LEU A 110 5.14 -0.58 -7.37
N GLY A 111 5.63 -1.82 -7.48
CA GLY A 111 5.75 -2.53 -8.74
C GLY A 111 4.41 -2.71 -9.46
N ALA A 112 3.35 -3.05 -8.71
CA ALA A 112 2.02 -3.18 -9.28
C ALA A 112 1.47 -1.84 -9.82
N ILE A 113 1.66 -0.74 -9.09
CA ILE A 113 1.25 0.60 -9.55
C ILE A 113 1.97 0.96 -10.85
N ILE A 114 3.29 0.75 -10.91
CA ILE A 114 4.08 1.04 -12.11
C ILE A 114 3.59 0.21 -13.29
N LEU A 115 3.33 -1.09 -13.09
CA LEU A 115 2.80 -1.96 -14.14
C LEU A 115 1.41 -1.52 -14.63
N LEU A 116 0.51 -1.10 -13.72
CA LEU A 116 -0.80 -0.57 -14.09
C LEU A 116 -0.70 0.71 -14.93
N ILE A 117 0.18 1.63 -14.53
CA ILE A 117 0.43 2.87 -15.28
C ILE A 117 0.99 2.55 -16.67
N LEU A 118 1.94 1.62 -16.76
CA LEU A 118 2.52 1.19 -18.03
C LEU A 118 1.49 0.52 -18.93
N ALA A 119 0.65 -0.38 -18.41
CA ALA A 119 -0.40 -1.02 -19.18
C ALA A 119 -1.38 0.01 -19.78
N LYS A 120 -1.84 0.96 -18.97
CA LYS A 120 -2.73 2.05 -19.43
C LYS A 120 -2.04 2.99 -20.40
N GLY A 121 -0.79 3.35 -20.14
CA GLY A 121 0.01 4.21 -21.02
C GLY A 121 0.18 3.59 -22.40
N ILE A 122 0.65 2.34 -22.46
CA ILE A 122 0.82 1.61 -23.72
C ILE A 122 -0.50 1.50 -24.47
N ASN A 123 -1.60 1.15 -23.78
CA ASN A 123 -2.90 1.04 -24.43
C ASN A 123 -3.36 2.39 -25.02
N SER A 124 -3.20 3.48 -24.27
CA SER A 124 -3.55 4.83 -24.74
C SER A 124 -2.73 5.25 -25.97
N PHE A 125 -1.43 4.96 -26.00
CA PHE A 125 -0.58 5.22 -27.16
C PHE A 125 -0.98 4.41 -28.40
N VAL A 126 -1.35 3.14 -28.21
CA VAL A 126 -1.80 2.27 -29.31
C VAL A 126 -3.14 2.74 -29.87
N SER A 127 -4.11 3.04 -29.00
CA SER A 127 -5.42 3.57 -29.41
C SER A 127 -5.30 4.90 -30.15
N SER A 128 -4.44 5.81 -29.68
CA SER A 128 -4.22 7.12 -30.32
C SER A 128 -3.68 7.00 -31.76
N LYS A 129 -2.77 6.04 -32.01
CA LYS A 129 -2.26 5.78 -33.36
C LYS A 129 -3.33 5.24 -34.32
N ALA A 130 -4.22 4.37 -33.82
CA ALA A 130 -5.30 3.81 -34.62
C ALA A 130 -6.29 4.90 -35.11
N ASP A 131 -6.61 5.86 -34.25
CA ASP A 131 -7.55 6.95 -34.58
C ASP A 131 -6.98 7.92 -35.63
N THR A 132 -5.67 8.13 -35.64
CA THR A 132 -5.03 9.02 -36.61
C THR A 132 -5.04 8.40 -38.01
N HIS A 133 -4.82 7.08 -38.11
CA HIS A 133 -4.80 6.35 -39.38
C HIS A 133 -6.21 6.23 -40.02
N ASN A 134 -7.27 6.19 -39.22
CA ASN A 134 -8.64 6.16 -39.73
C ASN A 134 -9.08 7.53 -40.30
N LYS A 135 -8.64 8.63 -39.67
CA LYS A 135 -8.95 10.00 -40.13
C LYS A 135 -8.30 10.35 -41.47
N THR A 136 -7.10 9.84 -41.75
CA THR A 136 -6.43 10.04 -43.04
C THR A 136 -7.17 9.32 -44.17
N LEU A 137 -7.56 8.06 -43.96
CA LEU A 137 -8.30 7.29 -44.97
C LEU A 137 -9.67 7.91 -45.32
N LYS A 138 -10.36 8.50 -44.34
CA LYS A 138 -11.62 9.23 -44.61
C LYS A 138 -11.42 10.53 -45.39
N ARG A 139 -10.26 11.19 -45.28
CA ARG A 139 -9.95 12.39 -46.07
C ARG A 139 -9.62 12.05 -47.51
N ASP A 140 -8.96 10.93 -47.76
CA ASP A 140 -8.56 10.53 -49.11
C ASP A 140 -9.73 9.94 -49.93
N ALA A 141 -10.83 9.59 -49.26
CA ALA A 141 -12.04 9.04 -49.87
C ALA A 141 -13.16 10.08 -50.14
N ALA A 142 -12.95 11.34 -49.78
CA ALA A 142 -13.90 12.45 -49.96
C ALA A 142 -13.35 13.45 -50.98
#